data_AF-A0A8T7CWB1-F1
#
_entry.id   AF-A0A8T7CWB1-F1
#
_cell.length_a   1.000
_cell.length_b   1.000
_cell.length_c   1.000
_cell.angle_alpha   90.00
_cell.angle_beta   90.00
_cell.angle_gamma   90.00
#
_symmetry.space_group_name_H-M   'P 1'
#
loop_
_entity.id
_entity.type
_entity.pdbx_description
1 polymer ?
#
loop_
_entity_poly.entity_id
_entity_poly.type
_entity_poly.pdbx_seq_one_letter_code
_entity_poly.pdbx_strand_id
1 'polypeptide(L)' 'RAYDNPKFVEDIVRDVAQRLNSDERILSYVVESENFESIHNHSAYALIEHDKEAVD' A
#
# COMPACT_ATOMS: atom_id res chain seq x y z
N ARG A 1 16.73 -11.88 -5.07
CA ARG A 1 15.62 -11.06 -5.62
C ARG A 1 14.94 -10.21 -4.54
N ALA A 2 14.25 -10.78 -3.54
CA ALA A 2 13.65 -9.96 -2.45
C ALA A 2 14.70 -9.21 -1.62
N TYR A 3 15.88 -9.82 -1.42
CA TYR A 3 17.04 -9.18 -0.78
C TYR A 3 17.59 -7.98 -1.57
N ASP A 4 17.43 -7.98 -2.89
CA ASP A 4 18.03 -6.97 -3.79
C ASP A 4 17.14 -5.72 -3.93
N ASN A 5 15.87 -5.82 -3.51
CA ASN A 5 14.91 -4.72 -3.55
C ASN A 5 14.02 -4.77 -2.30
N PRO A 6 14.58 -4.49 -1.10
CA PRO A 6 13.80 -4.43 0.12
C PRO A 6 12.80 -3.27 0.03
N LYS A 7 11.58 -3.51 0.48
CA LYS A 7 10.48 -2.55 0.51
C LYS A 7 9.91 -2.54 1.94
N PHE A 8 9.69 -1.35 2.50
CA PHE A 8 8.92 -1.23 3.73
C PHE A 8 7.43 -1.39 3.45
N VAL A 9 6.61 -1.58 4.50
CA VAL A 9 5.15 -1.70 4.37
C VAL A 9 4.53 -0.49 3.67
N GLU A 10 5.08 0.70 3.91
CA GLU A 10 4.65 1.95 3.29
C GLU A 10 5.00 2.02 1.80
N ASP A 11 6.11 1.41 1.38
CA ASP A 11 6.50 1.39 -0.02
C ASP A 11 5.58 0.48 -0.84
N ILE A 12 5.13 -0.63 -0.24
CA ILE A 12 4.17 -1.54 -0.88
C ILE A 12 2.86 -0.82 -1.16
N VAL A 13 2.28 -0.17 -0.14
CA VAL A 13 0.99 0.52 -0.33
C VAL A 13 1.10 1.69 -1.30
N ARG A 14 2.23 2.43 -1.31
CA ARG A 14 2.47 3.55 -2.26
C ARG A 14 2.61 3.07 -3.70
N ASP A 15 3.38 2.01 -3.95
CA ASP A 15 3.56 1.44 -5.29
C ASP A 15 2.25 0.97 -5.89
N VAL A 16 1.42 0.29 -5.08
CA VAL A 16 0.10 -0.19 -5.50
C VAL A 16 -0.84 0.99 -5.71
N ALA A 17 -0.92 1.93 -4.77
CA ALA A 17 -1.76 3.13 -4.89
C ALA A 17 -1.44 3.94 -6.17
N GLN A 18 -0.17 4.12 -6.53
CA GLN A 18 0.20 4.81 -7.78
C GLN A 18 -0.38 4.12 -9.03
N ARG A 19 -0.39 2.78 -9.05
CA ARG A 19 -0.96 2.01 -10.16
C ARG A 19 -2.48 2.13 -10.18
N LEU A 20 -3.14 2.05 -9.01
CA LEU A 20 -4.59 2.20 -8.92
C LEU A 20 -5.04 3.61 -9.29
N ASN A 21 -4.26 4.65 -8.93
CA ASN A 21 -4.50 6.02 -9.36
C ASN A 21 -4.50 6.19 -10.88
N SER A 22 -3.59 5.48 -11.56
CA SER A 22 -3.45 5.55 -13.02
C SER A 22 -4.54 4.78 -13.78
N ASP A 23 -5.33 3.93 -13.10
CA ASP A 23 -6.41 3.17 -13.73
C ASP A 23 -7.75 3.92 -13.63
N GLU A 24 -8.21 4.47 -14.75
CA GLU A 24 -9.47 5.24 -14.85
C GLU A 24 -10.72 4.40 -14.52
N ARG A 25 -10.63 3.07 -14.54
CA ARG A 25 -11.77 2.18 -14.20
C ARG A 25 -12.00 2.07 -12.69
N ILE A 26 -11.02 2.45 -11.89
CA ILE A 26 -11.10 2.38 -10.43
C ILE A 26 -11.51 3.75 -9.92
N LEU A 27 -12.71 3.83 -9.35
CA LEU A 27 -13.28 5.05 -8.77
C LEU A 27 -12.74 5.29 -7.35
N SER A 28 -12.65 4.25 -6.54
CA SER A 28 -12.09 4.30 -5.19
C SER A 28 -11.40 3.00 -4.83
N TYR A 29 -10.51 3.04 -3.84
CA TYR A 29 -9.79 1.88 -3.36
C TYR A 29 -9.32 2.02 -1.90
N VAL A 30 -9.06 0.87 -1.29
CA VAL A 30 -8.29 0.72 -0.05
C VAL A 30 -7.16 -0.27 -0.33
N VAL A 31 -5.93 0.09 0.05
CA VAL A 31 -4.75 -0.76 -0.05
C VAL A 31 -4.15 -0.91 1.34
N GLU A 32 -3.97 -2.16 1.76
CA GLU A 32 -3.39 -2.51 3.05
C GLU A 32 -2.16 -3.39 2.87
N SER A 33 -1.16 -3.18 3.71
CA SER A 33 0.00 -4.07 3.83
C SER A 33 0.25 -4.36 5.30
N GLU A 34 0.29 -5.64 5.66
CA GLU A 34 0.65 -6.11 6.99
C GLU A 34 1.87 -7.03 6.87
N ASN A 35 2.95 -6.69 7.58
CA ASN A 35 4.14 -7.51 7.66
C ASN A 35 4.31 -8.04 9.09
N PHE A 36 4.33 -9.37 9.23
CA PHE A 36 4.74 -10.04 10.46
C PHE A 36 6.25 -9.90 10.61
N GLU A 37 6.71 -9.12 11.58
CA GLU A 37 8.12 -8.79 11.71
C GLU A 37 8.92 -9.98 12.24
N SER A 38 10.00 -10.37 11.54
CA SER A 38 10.79 -11.55 11.92
C SER A 38 11.66 -11.35 13.17
N ILE A 39 11.79 -10.11 13.66
CA ILE A 39 12.61 -9.74 14.83
C ILE A 39 11.80 -9.05 15.94
N HIS A 40 10.48 -8.91 15.78
CA HIS A 40 9.58 -8.35 16.79
C HIS A 40 8.29 -9.17 16.90
N ASN A 41 7.59 -9.11 18.03
CA ASN A 41 6.32 -9.83 18.22
C ASN A 41 5.09 -8.92 17.96
N HIS A 42 5.14 -8.18 16.87
CA HIS A 42 4.02 -7.37 16.37
C HIS A 42 4.09 -7.27 14.84
N SER A 43 3.01 -6.82 14.23
CA SER A 43 2.96 -6.53 12.80
C SER A 43 3.32 -5.07 12.53
N ALA A 44 4.04 -4.82 11.44
CA ALA A 44 4.09 -3.51 10.81
C ALA A 44 2.90 -3.38 9.84
N TYR A 45 2.21 -2.25 9.85
CA TYR A 45 0.98 -2.06 9.08
C TYR A 45 0.96 -0.69 8.39
N ALA A 46 0.47 -0.66 7.15
CA ALA A 46 0.20 0.56 6.41
C ALA A 46 -1.10 0.43 5.61
N LEU A 47 -1.83 1.55 5.48
CA LEU A 47 -3.07 1.66 4.71
C LEU A 47 -3.09 2.97 3.90
N ILE A 48 -3.58 2.89 2.66
CA ILE A 48 -4.02 4.04 1.87
C ILE A 48 -5.46 3.79 1.45
N GLU A 49 -6.35 4.71 1.81
CA GLU A 49 -7.71 4.80 1.28
C GLU A 49 -7.79 6.02 0.38
N HIS A 50 -8.42 5.87 -0.78
CA HIS A 50 -8.62 6.97 -1.70
C HIS A 50 -9.91 6.79 -2.50
N ASP A 51 -10.76 7.80 -2.45
CA ASP A 51 -11.87 8.00 -3.37
C ASP A 51 -11.48 9.12 -4.33
N LYS A 52 -11.44 8.83 -5.64
CA LYS A 52 -11.00 9.81 -6.66
C LYS A 52 -12.08 10.83 -6.99
N GLU A 53 -13.33 10.55 -6.61
CA GLU A 53 -14.47 11.42 -6.88
C GLU A 53 -14.90 12.22 -5.64
N ALA A 54 -14.25 11.99 -4.49
CA ALA A 54 -14.50 12.78 -3.29
C ALA A 54 -14.19 14.25 -3.54
N VAL A 55 -15.22 15.09 -3.40
CA VAL A 55 -15.09 16.55 -3.40
C VAL A 55 -14.91 16.97 -1.94
N ASP A 56 -13.78 17.60 -1.63
CA ASP A 56 -13.50 18.19 -0.31
C ASP A 56 -14.54 19.25 0.10
#